data_AF-A0A5B7V5U9-F1
#
_entry.id   AF-A0A5B7V5U9-F1
#
_cell.length_a   1.000
_cell.length_b   1.000
_cell.length_c   1.000
_cell.angle_alpha   90.00
_cell.angle_beta   90.00
_cell.angle_gamma   90.00
#
_symmetry.space_group_name_H-M   'P 1'
#
loop_
_entity.id
_entity.type
_entity.pdbx_description
1 polymer ?
#
loop_
_entity_poly.entity_id
_entity_poly.type
_entity_poly.pdbx_seq_one_letter_code
_entity_poly.pdbx_strand_id
1 'polypeptide(L)' 'MPQTLSPERIRADVAELLDCDPAEIAPDDNLMDHGLDSVRIMTLIERWRAAGAATVEFPDLAERPELDHWTALLTGGSA' A
#
# COMPACT_ATOMS: atom_id res chain seq x y z
N MET A 1 11.70 11.95 12.04
CA MET A 1 10.87 11.13 12.94
C MET A 1 10.50 9.88 12.15
N PRO A 2 10.68 8.66 12.67
CA PRO A 2 10.26 7.46 11.94
C PRO A 2 8.74 7.52 11.82
N GLN A 3 8.25 7.93 10.67
CA GLN A 3 6.81 7.97 10.42
C GLN A 3 6.37 6.52 10.29
N THR A 4 5.77 6.00 11.36
CA THR A 4 5.11 4.70 11.39
C THR A 4 4.13 4.60 10.23
N LEU A 5 4.09 3.44 9.57
CA LEU A 5 3.07 3.17 8.58
C LEU A 5 1.72 3.09 9.29
N SER A 6 0.72 3.73 8.71
CA SER A 6 -0.65 3.80 9.24
C SER A 6 -1.62 3.65 8.08
N PRO A 7 -2.83 3.10 8.30
CA PRO A 7 -3.82 2.90 7.24
C PRO A 7 -4.05 4.15 6.40
N GLU A 8 -4.20 5.29 7.06
CA GLU A 8 -4.43 6.59 6.41
C GLU A 8 -3.27 6.98 5.50
N ARG A 9 -2.03 6.71 5.92
CA ARG A 9 -0.83 6.99 5.13
C ARG A 9 -0.73 6.07 3.91
N ILE A 10 -0.96 4.77 4.10
CA ILE A 10 -0.92 3.78 3.03
C ILE A 10 -1.96 4.14 1.97
N ARG A 11 -3.18 4.47 2.40
CA ARG A 11 -4.26 4.94 1.52
C ARG A 11 -3.87 6.22 0.76
N ALA A 12 -3.28 7.19 1.45
CA ALA A 12 -2.81 8.42 0.82
C ALA A 12 -1.70 8.18 -0.20
N ASP A 13 -0.72 7.31 0.11
CA ASP A 13 0.37 6.96 -0.80
C ASP A 13 -0.18 6.30 -2.09
N VAL A 14 -1.16 5.41 -1.95
CA VAL A 14 -1.81 4.74 -3.09
C VAL A 14 -2.62 5.74 -3.92
N ALA A 15 -3.43 6.58 -3.27
CA ALA A 15 -4.25 7.59 -3.93
C ALA A 15 -3.41 8.62 -4.70
N GLU A 16 -2.28 9.04 -4.12
CA GLU A 16 -1.31 9.92 -4.81
C GLU A 16 -0.81 9.29 -6.11
N LEU A 17 -0.50 7.99 -6.11
CA LEU A 17 -0.05 7.32 -7.32
C LEU A 17 -1.17 7.14 -8.33
N LEU A 18 -2.39 6.84 -7.88
CA LEU A 18 -3.58 6.68 -8.71
C LEU A 18 -4.14 8.01 -9.24
N ASP A 19 -3.66 9.15 -8.75
CA ASP A 19 -4.19 10.50 -9.06
C ASP A 19 -5.70 10.59 -8.76
N CYS A 20 -6.13 9.99 -7.65
CA CYS A 20 -7.52 9.99 -7.19
C CYS A 20 -7.63 10.43 -5.73
N ASP A 21 -8.86 10.67 -5.27
CA ASP A 21 -9.08 10.98 -3.86
C ASP A 21 -8.99 9.70 -3.02
N PRO A 22 -8.26 9.70 -1.89
CA PRO A 22 -8.20 8.52 -1.04
C PRO A 22 -9.58 8.04 -0.65
N ALA A 23 -10.57 8.92 -0.42
CA ALA A 23 -11.93 8.58 -0.06
C ALA A 23 -12.65 7.69 -1.10
N GLU A 24 -12.24 7.74 -2.37
CA GLU A 24 -12.81 6.93 -3.45
C GLU A 24 -12.29 5.48 -3.46
N ILE A 25 -11.12 5.24 -2.84
CA ILE A 25 -10.54 3.90 -2.73
C ILE A 25 -11.19 3.17 -1.56
N ALA A 26 -12.03 2.17 -1.82
CA ALA A 26 -12.57 1.31 -0.78
C ALA A 26 -11.50 0.31 -0.26
N PRO A 27 -11.55 -0.08 1.02
CA PRO A 27 -10.54 -0.96 1.62
C PRO A 27 -10.47 -2.36 1.00
N ASP A 28 -11.62 -2.87 0.52
CA ASP A 28 -11.77 -4.18 -0.13
C ASP A 28 -11.60 -4.11 -1.66
N ASP A 29 -11.33 -2.92 -2.20
CA ASP A 29 -11.28 -2.72 -3.64
C ASP A 29 -9.94 -3.15 -4.23
N ASN A 30 -9.99 -3.67 -5.46
CA ASN A 30 -8.82 -4.13 -6.16
C ASN A 30 -8.10 -2.95 -6.80
N LEU A 31 -6.99 -2.53 -6.19
CA LEU A 31 -6.19 -1.39 -6.65
C LEU A 31 -5.68 -1.56 -8.09
N MET A 32 -5.46 -2.79 -8.58
CA MET A 32 -5.08 -2.99 -9.98
C MET A 32 -6.20 -2.61 -10.95
N ASP A 33 -7.47 -2.79 -10.57
CA ASP A 33 -8.63 -2.37 -11.37
C ASP A 33 -8.73 -0.83 -11.44
N HIS A 34 -8.28 -0.14 -10.39
CA HIS A 34 -8.13 1.32 -10.36
C HIS A 34 -6.97 1.85 -11.21
N GLY A 35 -6.17 0.97 -11.85
CA GLY A 35 -5.02 1.37 -12.66
C GLY A 35 -3.70 1.42 -11.89
N LEU A 36 -3.55 0.60 -10.84
CA LEU A 36 -2.27 0.43 -10.18
C LEU A 36 -1.39 -0.57 -10.95
N ASP A 37 -0.29 -0.07 -11.52
CA ASP A 37 0.69 -0.86 -12.26
C ASP A 37 1.87 -1.35 -11.40
N SER A 38 2.61 -2.35 -11.90
CA SER A 38 3.80 -2.89 -11.23
C SER A 38 4.86 -1.84 -10.87
N VAL A 39 5.03 -0.81 -11.70
CA VAL A 39 5.98 0.29 -11.45
C VAL A 39 5.55 1.12 -10.23
N ARG A 40 4.24 1.38 -10.09
CA ARG A 40 3.67 2.11 -8.96
C ARG A 40 3.80 1.29 -7.68
N ILE A 41 3.53 -0.02 -7.76
CA ILE A 41 3.70 -0.96 -6.64
C ILE A 41 5.16 -1.00 -6.16
N MET A 42 6.13 -1.13 -7.07
CA MET A 42 7.56 -1.07 -6.73
C MET A 42 7.92 0.23 -5.99
N THR A 43 7.41 1.36 -6.46
CA THR A 43 7.62 2.67 -5.83
C THR A 43 7.07 2.72 -4.40
N LEU A 44 5.86 2.16 -4.17
CA LEU A 44 5.27 2.07 -2.83
C LEU A 44 6.10 1.20 -1.89
N ILE A 45 6.53 0.04 -2.38
CA ILE A 45 7.38 -0.90 -1.62
C ILE A 45 8.64 -0.20 -1.16
N GLU A 46 9.34 0.51 -2.04
CA GLU A 46 10.56 1.25 -1.67
C GLU A 46 10.29 2.33 -0.62
N ARG A 47 9.19 3.10 -0.77
CA ARG A 47 8.77 4.12 0.21
C ARG A 47 8.45 3.51 1.57
N TRP A 48 7.73 2.40 1.61
CA TRP A 48 7.33 1.74 2.85
C TRP A 48 8.48 1.00 3.52
N ARG A 49 9.39 0.39 2.74
CA ARG A 49 10.65 -0.17 3.26
C ARG A 49 11.49 0.89 3.95
N ALA A 50 11.62 2.08 3.36
CA ALA A 50 12.30 3.21 3.98
C ALA A 50 11.59 3.72 5.26
N ALA A 51 10.28 3.49 5.38
CA ALA A 51 9.48 3.83 6.56
C ALA A 51 9.47 2.75 7.66
N GLY A 52 10.01 1.55 7.39
CA GLY A 52 10.14 0.46 8.37
C GLY A 52 9.49 -0.86 8.00
N ALA A 53 8.76 -0.96 6.88
CA ALA A 53 8.21 -2.23 6.38
C ALA A 53 9.26 -3.00 5.56
N ALA A 54 10.30 -3.50 6.20
CA ALA A 54 11.38 -4.23 5.50
C ALA A 54 10.91 -5.56 4.86
N THR A 55 9.79 -6.12 5.31
CA THR A 55 9.27 -7.43 4.90
C THR A 55 8.29 -7.39 3.73
N VAL A 56 7.84 -6.21 3.28
CA VAL A 56 6.88 -6.12 2.17
C VAL A 56 7.58 -6.42 0.84
N GLU A 57 7.02 -7.35 0.07
CA GLU A 57 7.49 -7.69 -1.28
C GLU A 57 6.35 -7.52 -2.31
N PHE A 58 6.74 -7.40 -3.58
CA PHE A 58 5.79 -7.31 -4.69
C PHE A 58 4.80 -8.47 -4.77
N PRO A 59 5.21 -9.75 -4.69
CA PRO A 59 4.26 -10.86 -4.76
C PRO A 59 3.20 -10.80 -3.65
N ASP A 60 3.54 -10.40 -2.41
CA ASP A 60 2.56 -10.22 -1.33
C ASP A 60 1.49 -9.18 -1.70
N LEU A 61 1.91 -8.04 -2.26
CA LEU A 61 1.00 -6.99 -2.67
C LEU A 61 0.20 -7.35 -3.93
N ALA A 62 0.82 -8.07 -4.87
CA ALA A 62 0.22 -8.44 -6.14
C ALA A 62 -0.77 -9.61 -6.03
N GLU A 63 -0.57 -10.52 -5.07
CA GLU A 63 -1.51 -11.62 -4.79
C GLU A 63 -2.85 -11.08 -4.28
N ARG A 64 -2.79 -10.06 -3.41
CA ARG A 64 -3.97 -9.38 -2.86
C ARG A 64 -3.81 -7.87 -2.96
N PRO A 65 -4.17 -7.26 -4.11
CA PRO A 65 -4.08 -5.82 -4.34
C PRO A 65 -5.21 -5.06 -3.64
N GLU A 66 -5.54 -5.42 -2.40
CA GLU A 66 -6.59 -4.82 -1.58
C GLU A 66 -5.94 -3.92 -0.53
N LEU A 67 -6.47 -2.70 -0.35
CA LEU A 67 -5.90 -1.74 0.59
C LEU A 67 -5.93 -2.22 2.05
N ASP A 68 -6.96 -2.96 2.45
CA ASP A 68 -7.08 -3.58 3.78
C ASP A 68 -5.95 -4.59 4.02
N HIS A 69 -5.71 -5.47 3.04
CA HIS A 69 -4.64 -6.46 3.09
C HIS A 69 -3.27 -5.82 3.23
N TRP A 70 -3.00 -4.78 2.42
CA TRP A 70 -1.75 -4.04 2.44
C TRP A 70 -1.53 -3.36 3.77
N THR A 71 -2.59 -2.75 4.32
CA THR A 71 -2.57 -2.14 5.65
C THR A 71 -2.21 -3.16 6.72
N ALA A 72 -2.86 -4.32 6.74
CA ALA A 72 -2.58 -5.36 7.72
C ALA A 72 -1.13 -5.86 7.62
N LEU A 73 -0.62 -6.05 6.40
CA LEU A 73 0.75 -6.49 6.15
C LEU A 73 1.79 -5.47 6.61
N LEU A 74 1.54 -4.18 6.38
CA LEU A 74 2.48 -3.08 6.66
C LEU A 74 2.44 -2.58 8.11
N THR A 75 1.29 -2.65 8.78
CA THR A 75 1.10 -2.14 10.16
C THR A 75 1.50 -3.13 11.24
N GLY A 76 1.79 -4.37 10.87
CA GLY A 76 2.25 -5.40 11.80
C GLY A 76 1.34 -6.60 11.82
N GLY A 77 1.46 -7.45 10.81
CA GLY A 77 1.45 -8.89 11.04
C GLY A 77 2.73 -9.29 11.77
N SER A 78 2.92 -8.84 13.01
CA SER A 78 3.91 -9.42 13.90
C SER A 78 3.33 -10.74 14.40
N ALA A 79 3.58 -11.81 13.66
CA ALA A 79 3.56 -13.16 14.23
C ALA A 79 4.98 -13.51 14.69
#